data_AF-A0A2B7XXT9-F1
#
_entry.id   AF-A0A2B7XXT9-F1
#
_cell.length_a   1.000
_cell.length_b   1.000
_cell.length_c   1.000
_cell.angle_alpha   90.00
_cell.angle_beta   90.00
_cell.angle_gamma   90.00
#
_symmetry.space_group_name_H-M   'P 1'
#
loop_
_entity.id
_entity.type
_entity.pdbx_description
1 polymer ?
#
loop_
_entity_poly.entity_id
_entity_poly.type
_entity_poly.pdbx_seq_one_letter_code
_entity_poly.pdbx_strand_id
1 'polypeptide(L)'
;MRGLQGFYRCGSGVHVLVDNPDLDDACDDPPEIFPSPNADLDYDLDLIRGAVELLFLPGDAVNEYVQAKLMSHLQAGNGDAWIGLLVFLVTNTQSLSLCMPYNSMILTELVNRAAKLVPPFDCLPAFTRLTRVDMRWSDTENSVDSSHLVPFFLFPSMRRISGTSVDFNVGDGVSDPLDDYRFAGDNDANDDANAEGADNEETAGATPADNNSTTSSTKCFINSPVTEMDLTSCTANDGMRSELRLCKKLKSFGFDFNNNFHDFTGFNAQAFACSLSFVKQSLEHLSLTYDEGAIHGEAEEGPLAP
;
A
#
# COMPACT_ATOMS: atom_id res chain seq x y z
N MET A 1 -33.57 17.95 20.86
CA MET A 1 -33.27 17.57 22.25
C MET A 1 -33.07 16.06 22.33
N ARG A 2 -31.84 15.61 22.13
CA ARG A 2 -31.25 14.29 22.35
C ARG A 2 -29.74 14.57 22.29
N GLY A 3 -28.85 14.14 23.16
CA GLY A 3 -28.83 13.50 24.46
C GLY A 3 -27.33 13.50 24.79
N LEU A 4 -26.92 14.05 25.93
CA LEU A 4 -25.51 14.18 26.33
C LEU A 4 -24.82 12.79 26.32
N GLN A 5 -23.71 12.65 25.60
CA GLN A 5 -22.83 11.47 25.71
C GLN A 5 -21.75 11.76 26.77
N GLY A 6 -21.60 10.80 27.69
CA GLY A 6 -20.69 10.87 28.84
C GLY A 6 -19.33 10.27 28.51
N PHE A 7 -18.27 11.02 28.83
CA PHE A 7 -16.92 10.49 28.94
C PHE A 7 -16.79 9.72 30.25
N TYR A 8 -16.45 8.43 30.18
CA TYR A 8 -16.04 7.69 31.38
C TYR A 8 -14.53 7.72 31.49
N ARG A 9 -14.03 8.36 32.55
CA ARG A 9 -12.62 8.37 32.93
C ARG A 9 -12.43 7.32 34.02
N CYS A 10 -11.83 6.18 33.68
CA CYS A 10 -11.43 5.18 34.68
C CYS A 10 -10.10 4.56 34.24
N GLY A 11 -9.02 4.80 34.99
CA GLY A 11 -7.67 4.35 34.64
C GLY A 11 -7.05 5.14 33.48
N SER A 12 -5.72 5.15 33.38
CA SER A 12 -4.91 5.99 32.49
C SER A 12 -4.93 5.59 31.00
N GLY A 13 -6.11 5.30 30.45
CA GLY A 13 -6.34 5.05 29.02
C GLY A 13 -7.63 5.73 28.54
N VAL A 14 -7.62 6.25 27.31
CA VAL A 14 -8.83 6.73 26.63
C VAL A 14 -9.32 5.59 25.75
N HIS A 15 -10.51 5.06 26.03
CA HIS A 15 -11.16 4.04 25.23
C HIS A 15 -12.18 4.69 24.30
N VAL A 16 -12.06 4.48 22.99
CA VAL A 16 -13.06 4.89 22.00
C VAL A 16 -13.81 3.64 21.56
N LEU A 17 -15.09 3.56 21.91
CA LEU A 17 -15.98 2.51 21.40
C LEU A 17 -16.64 3.03 20.11
N VAL A 18 -16.34 2.39 18.98
CA VAL A 18 -17.05 2.60 17.73
C VAL A 18 -18.08 1.48 17.61
N ASP A 19 -19.31 1.74 18.05
CA ASP A 19 -20.42 0.82 17.81
C ASP A 19 -20.83 0.92 16.33
N ASN A 20 -20.46 -0.07 15.52
CA ASN A 20 -20.95 -0.21 14.14
C ASN A 20 -22.02 -1.33 14.12
N PRO A 21 -23.31 -1.02 13.95
CA PRO A 21 -24.40 -1.99 14.19
C PRO A 21 -24.66 -2.99 13.06
N ASP A 22 -23.85 -3.06 12.00
CA ASP A 22 -24.14 -3.89 10.81
C ASP A 22 -23.08 -4.96 10.49
N LEU A 23 -22.20 -5.34 11.43
CA LEU A 23 -21.24 -6.43 11.26
C LEU A 23 -21.48 -7.56 12.28
N ASP A 24 -22.38 -8.49 11.95
CA ASP A 24 -22.67 -9.72 12.70
C ASP A 24 -21.58 -10.82 12.52
N ASP A 25 -20.30 -10.42 12.42
CA ASP A 25 -19.16 -11.34 12.47
C ASP A 25 -18.07 -10.72 13.35
N ALA A 26 -18.39 -10.62 14.64
CA ALA A 26 -17.51 -10.06 15.66
C ALA A 26 -16.36 -11.03 15.97
N CYS A 27 -15.30 -10.97 15.16
CA CYS A 27 -13.97 -11.11 15.71
C CYS A 27 -13.84 -9.97 16.74
N ASP A 28 -13.97 -10.30 18.03
CA ASP A 28 -13.69 -9.41 19.16
C ASP A 28 -12.18 -9.06 19.14
N ASP A 29 -11.76 -8.28 18.15
CA ASP A 29 -10.44 -7.68 18.18
C ASP A 29 -10.39 -6.77 19.39
N PRO A 30 -9.40 -6.95 20.29
CA PRO A 30 -9.32 -6.16 21.49
C PRO A 30 -9.26 -4.66 21.11
N PRO A 31 -9.95 -3.79 21.86
CA PRO A 31 -10.00 -2.37 21.53
C PRO A 31 -8.57 -1.81 21.45
N GLU A 32 -8.27 -1.13 20.34
CA GLU A 32 -6.95 -0.56 20.10
C GLU A 32 -6.56 0.36 21.26
N ILE A 33 -5.41 0.09 21.88
CA ILE A 33 -4.93 0.87 23.02
C ILE A 33 -4.01 1.97 22.51
N PHE A 34 -4.45 3.22 22.68
CA PHE A 34 -3.64 4.37 22.32
C PHE A 34 -2.42 4.55 23.25
N PRO A 35 -1.26 4.93 22.70
CA PRO A 35 -0.06 5.14 23.50
C PRO A 35 -0.22 6.32 24.46
N SER A 36 0.51 6.29 25.57
CA SER A 36 0.53 7.41 26.53
C SER A 36 1.42 8.56 26.01
N PRO A 37 1.05 9.83 26.25
CA PRO A 37 1.88 10.97 25.87
C PRO A 37 3.27 10.92 26.51
N ASN A 38 4.30 11.31 25.76
CA ASN A 38 5.66 11.44 26.24
C ASN A 38 5.86 12.86 26.81
N ALA A 39 6.07 12.95 28.13
CA ALA A 39 6.23 14.23 28.84
C ALA A 39 7.55 14.95 28.50
N ASP A 40 8.55 14.25 27.97
CA ASP A 40 9.85 14.80 27.62
C ASP A 40 9.89 15.38 26.19
N LEU A 41 8.81 15.19 25.41
CA LEU A 41 8.74 15.66 24.03
C LEU A 41 8.35 17.15 23.99
N ASP A 42 9.27 17.99 23.54
CA ASP A 42 9.07 19.43 23.39
C ASP A 42 8.75 19.80 21.93
N TYR A 43 7.54 20.30 21.68
CA TYR A 43 7.07 20.74 20.37
C TYR A 43 5.86 21.69 20.49
N ASP A 44 5.60 22.45 19.43
CA ASP A 44 4.44 23.33 19.36
C ASP A 44 3.16 22.52 19.06
N LEU A 45 2.38 22.24 20.10
CA LEU A 45 1.15 21.45 20.01
C LEU A 45 0.10 22.09 19.09
N ASP A 46 0.01 23.42 19.07
CA ASP A 46 -0.98 24.12 18.27
C ASP A 46 -0.64 24.05 16.78
N LEU A 47 0.66 24.19 16.46
CA LEU A 47 1.17 23.99 15.11
C LEU A 47 0.91 22.56 14.61
N ILE A 48 1.23 21.56 15.43
CA ILE A 48 1.03 20.14 15.06
C ILE A 48 -0.44 19.80 14.92
N ARG A 49 -1.30 20.27 15.81
CA ARG A 49 -2.75 20.07 15.68
C ARG A 49 -3.28 20.69 14.38
N GLY A 50 -2.88 21.92 14.07
CA GLY A 50 -3.26 22.58 12.82
C GLY A 50 -2.76 21.82 11.58
N ALA A 51 -1.54 21.28 11.62
CA ALA A 51 -1.00 20.46 10.54
C ALA A 51 -1.77 19.15 10.35
N VAL A 52 -2.16 18.48 11.45
CA VAL A 52 -2.97 17.26 11.41
C VAL A 52 -4.36 17.56 10.87
N GLU A 53 -5.00 18.64 11.29
CA GLU A 53 -6.33 19.05 10.79
C GLU A 53 -6.36 19.25 9.26
N LEU A 54 -5.22 19.57 8.62
CA LEU A 54 -5.15 19.68 7.15
C LEU A 54 -5.26 18.34 6.42
N LEU A 55 -5.03 17.21 7.12
CA LEU A 55 -5.07 15.86 6.53
C LEU A 55 -6.45 15.20 6.62
N PHE A 56 -7.41 15.82 7.31
CA PHE A 56 -8.72 15.24 7.57
C PHE A 56 -9.83 16.25 7.34
N LEU A 57 -10.93 15.80 6.71
CA LEU A 57 -12.17 16.58 6.65
C LEU A 57 -12.99 16.31 7.92
N PRO A 58 -13.49 17.35 8.62
CA PRO A 58 -14.30 17.16 9.83
C PRO A 58 -15.67 16.54 9.52
N GLY A 59 -16.22 15.79 10.48
CA GLY A 59 -17.60 15.30 10.45
C GLY A 59 -17.78 13.86 9.97
N ASP A 60 -16.70 13.09 9.83
CA ASP A 60 -16.72 11.65 9.56
C ASP A 60 -16.06 10.91 10.74
N ALA A 61 -16.77 9.95 11.34
CA ALA A 61 -16.30 9.18 12.49
C ALA A 61 -15.00 8.41 12.19
N VAL A 62 -14.82 7.94 10.95
CA VAL A 62 -13.57 7.25 10.55
C VAL A 62 -12.41 8.24 10.52
N ASN A 63 -12.63 9.45 10.01
CA ASN A 63 -11.62 10.50 10.02
C ASN A 63 -11.28 10.94 11.44
N GLU A 64 -12.28 11.10 12.30
CA GLU A 64 -12.08 11.44 13.71
C GLU A 64 -11.24 10.38 14.43
N TYR A 65 -11.48 9.09 14.15
CA TYR A 65 -10.69 7.99 14.69
C TYR A 65 -9.23 8.04 14.22
N VAL A 66 -8.99 8.10 12.91
CA VAL A 66 -7.62 8.11 12.35
C VAL A 66 -6.87 9.37 12.78
N GLN A 67 -7.56 10.51 12.86
CA GLN A 67 -7.00 11.76 13.37
C GLN A 67 -6.60 11.64 14.85
N ALA A 68 -7.47 11.08 15.70
CA ALA A 68 -7.18 10.86 17.11
C ALA A 68 -6.01 9.89 17.32
N LYS A 69 -5.97 8.80 16.53
CA LYS A 69 -4.86 7.84 16.49
C LYS A 69 -3.55 8.53 16.12
N LEU A 70 -3.51 9.29 15.02
CA LEU A 70 -2.33 10.05 14.62
C LEU A 70 -1.86 11.02 15.72
N MET A 71 -2.78 11.79 16.30
CA MET A 71 -2.45 12.73 17.38
C MET A 71 -1.88 12.04 18.62
N SER A 72 -2.45 10.90 19.03
CA SER A 72 -1.94 10.12 20.16
C SER A 72 -0.51 9.63 19.92
N HIS A 73 -0.23 9.11 18.72
CA HIS A 73 1.12 8.66 18.38
C HIS A 73 2.13 9.81 18.27
N LEU A 74 1.73 10.98 17.74
CA LEU A 74 2.57 12.18 17.75
C LEU A 74 2.93 12.59 19.18
N GLN A 75 1.94 12.62 20.08
CA GLN A 75 2.13 12.92 21.50
C GLN A 75 3.02 11.92 22.22
N ALA A 76 3.00 10.66 21.82
CA ALA A 76 3.87 9.61 22.35
C ALA A 76 5.31 9.66 21.79
N GLY A 77 5.60 10.55 20.83
CA GLY A 77 6.92 10.63 20.19
C GLY A 77 7.18 9.51 19.19
N ASN A 78 6.12 8.91 18.62
CA ASN A 78 6.26 7.84 17.64
C ASN A 78 6.83 8.37 16.32
N GLY A 79 7.99 7.86 15.90
CA GLY A 79 8.68 8.32 14.70
C GLY A 79 7.90 8.15 13.40
N ASP A 80 7.13 7.07 13.24
CA ASP A 80 6.30 6.82 12.05
C ASP A 80 5.21 7.88 11.90
N ALA A 81 4.55 8.26 13.01
CA ALA A 81 3.56 9.35 13.00
C ALA A 81 4.18 10.69 12.60
N TRP A 82 5.38 11.00 13.13
CA TRP A 82 6.09 12.23 12.80
C TRP A 82 6.54 12.26 11.34
N ILE A 83 7.09 11.17 10.81
CA ILE A 83 7.45 11.05 9.39
C ILE A 83 6.19 11.18 8.52
N GLY A 84 5.11 10.48 8.88
CA GLY A 84 3.80 10.56 8.24
C GLY A 84 3.32 12.00 8.09
N LEU A 85 3.30 12.77 9.19
CA LEU A 85 2.90 14.17 9.14
C LEU A 85 3.85 15.00 8.25
N LEU A 86 5.16 14.89 8.46
CA LEU A 86 6.15 15.71 7.76
C LEU A 86 6.13 15.51 6.25
N VAL A 87 6.01 14.25 5.80
CA VAL A 87 5.98 13.89 4.37
C VAL A 87 4.81 14.56 3.64
N PHE A 88 3.68 14.74 4.31
CA PHE A 88 2.51 15.44 3.74
C PHE A 88 2.65 16.97 3.76
N LEU A 89 3.42 17.53 4.68
CA LEU A 89 3.68 18.98 4.73
C LEU A 89 4.66 19.43 3.64
N VAL A 90 5.55 18.55 3.18
CA VAL A 90 6.53 18.85 2.11
C VAL A 90 5.97 18.59 0.70
N THR A 91 4.98 19.38 0.30
CA THR A 91 4.18 19.17 -0.93
C THR A 91 4.95 19.22 -2.26
N ASN A 92 6.16 19.79 -2.29
CA ASN A 92 6.97 19.89 -3.51
C ASN A 92 8.01 18.76 -3.68
N THR A 93 7.89 17.68 -2.91
CA THR A 93 8.82 16.55 -2.94
C THR A 93 8.76 15.80 -4.27
N GLN A 94 9.91 15.62 -4.92
CA GLN A 94 10.04 14.87 -6.18
C GLN A 94 10.62 13.47 -6.00
N SER A 95 11.45 13.29 -4.98
CA SER A 95 12.09 12.03 -4.62
C SER A 95 11.90 11.81 -3.13
N LEU A 96 11.35 10.67 -2.78
CA LEU A 96 11.13 10.24 -1.40
C LEU A 96 11.92 8.95 -1.16
N SER A 97 12.77 8.93 -0.14
CA SER A 97 13.48 7.72 0.30
C SER A 97 13.08 7.44 1.75
N LEU A 98 12.54 6.26 1.98
CA LEU A 98 11.97 5.83 3.26
C LEU A 98 12.72 4.61 3.77
N CYS A 99 13.16 4.71 5.01
CA CYS A 99 13.67 3.58 5.77
C CYS A 99 12.57 3.15 6.74
N MET A 100 11.87 2.08 6.43
CA MET A 100 10.68 1.64 7.15
C MET A 100 11.08 0.87 8.41
N PRO A 101 10.78 1.36 9.62
CA PRO A 101 10.89 0.56 10.83
C PRO A 101 9.77 -0.48 10.93
N TYR A 102 9.90 -1.39 11.90
CA TYR A 102 8.82 -2.29 12.32
C TYR A 102 7.52 -1.50 12.59
N ASN A 103 6.40 -2.01 12.09
CA ASN A 103 5.06 -1.52 12.38
C ASN A 103 4.79 -0.06 11.92
N SER A 104 5.27 0.32 10.73
CA SER A 104 5.04 1.64 10.12
C SER A 104 3.62 1.82 9.56
N MET A 105 2.62 1.74 10.44
CA MET A 105 1.21 1.69 10.07
C MET A 105 0.62 3.06 9.73
N ILE A 106 1.10 4.14 10.35
CA ILE A 106 0.50 5.47 10.25
C ILE A 106 0.88 6.13 8.94
N LEU A 107 2.15 6.11 8.55
CA LEU A 107 2.56 6.63 7.24
C LEU A 107 1.82 5.89 6.14
N THR A 108 1.74 4.56 6.24
CA THR A 108 1.07 3.69 5.27
C THR A 108 -0.41 4.04 5.16
N GLU A 109 -1.11 4.19 6.27
CA GLU A 109 -2.52 4.59 6.30
C GLU A 109 -2.74 5.96 5.64
N LEU A 110 -1.90 6.96 5.95
CA LEU A 110 -2.02 8.29 5.35
C LEU A 110 -1.77 8.26 3.84
N VAL A 111 -0.74 7.53 3.38
CA VAL A 111 -0.43 7.40 1.94
C VAL A 111 -1.54 6.63 1.22
N ASN A 112 -2.09 5.56 1.82
CA ASN A 112 -3.25 4.83 1.31
C ASN A 112 -4.44 5.76 1.10
N ARG A 113 -4.79 6.56 2.12
CA ARG A 113 -5.88 7.55 2.03
C ARG A 113 -5.66 8.52 0.87
N ALA A 114 -4.43 9.03 0.73
CA ALA A 114 -4.08 9.94 -0.36
C ALA A 114 -4.20 9.27 -1.74
N ALA A 115 -3.75 8.03 -1.88
CA ALA A 115 -3.82 7.28 -3.12
C ALA A 115 -5.26 6.90 -3.48
N LYS A 116 -6.10 6.60 -2.48
CA LYS A 116 -7.55 6.35 -2.61
C LYS A 116 -8.37 7.63 -2.78
N LEU A 117 -7.74 8.81 -2.79
CA LEU A 117 -8.40 10.12 -2.88
C LEU A 117 -9.45 10.32 -1.78
N VAL A 118 -9.22 9.79 -0.58
CA VAL A 118 -10.11 10.02 0.57
C VAL A 118 -10.03 11.50 0.94
N PRO A 119 -11.15 12.19 1.22
CA PRO A 119 -11.11 13.59 1.61
C PRO A 119 -10.10 13.91 2.73
N PRO A 120 -9.32 15.01 2.61
CA PRO A 120 -9.44 16.07 1.62
C PRO A 120 -8.66 15.84 0.30
N PHE A 121 -8.08 14.65 0.09
CA PHE A 121 -7.18 14.37 -1.03
C PHE A 121 -7.89 14.25 -2.39
N ASP A 122 -9.22 14.13 -2.39
CA ASP A 122 -10.08 14.24 -3.58
C ASP A 122 -9.99 15.63 -4.23
N CYS A 123 -9.95 16.67 -3.40
CA CYS A 123 -9.89 18.07 -3.84
C CYS A 123 -8.48 18.64 -3.77
N LEU A 124 -7.65 18.12 -2.86
CA LEU A 124 -6.27 18.56 -2.62
C LEU A 124 -5.32 17.36 -2.72
N PRO A 125 -5.02 16.87 -3.94
CA PRO A 125 -4.19 15.68 -4.10
C PRO A 125 -2.80 15.85 -3.49
N ALA A 126 -2.39 14.88 -2.68
CA ALA A 126 -1.02 14.82 -2.17
C ALA A 126 -0.07 14.28 -3.26
N PHE A 127 1.24 14.50 -3.06
CA PHE A 127 2.31 13.91 -3.89
C PHE A 127 2.22 14.18 -5.40
N THR A 128 1.59 15.28 -5.82
CA THR A 128 1.42 15.63 -7.25
C THR A 128 2.73 15.82 -8.00
N ARG A 129 3.84 16.08 -7.29
CA ARG A 129 5.18 16.23 -7.87
C ARG A 129 6.09 15.04 -7.62
N LEU A 130 5.64 14.02 -6.89
CA LEU A 130 6.45 12.87 -6.55
C LEU A 130 6.69 12.02 -7.80
N THR A 131 7.95 11.83 -8.14
CA THR A 131 8.39 11.10 -9.35
C THR A 131 9.15 9.82 -9.01
N ARG A 132 9.80 9.78 -7.84
CA ARG A 132 10.62 8.67 -7.40
C ARG A 132 10.30 8.33 -5.94
N VAL A 133 10.12 7.05 -5.69
CA VAL A 133 10.07 6.48 -4.34
C VAL A 133 11.14 5.41 -4.23
N ASP A 134 11.83 5.41 -3.11
CA ASP A 134 12.80 4.42 -2.70
C ASP A 134 12.41 3.96 -1.29
N MET A 135 12.19 2.66 -1.11
CA MET A 135 11.74 2.11 0.17
C MET A 135 12.65 0.97 0.59
N ARG A 136 13.16 1.04 1.81
CA ARG A 136 14.04 0.01 2.34
C ARG A 136 13.63 -0.41 3.74
N TRP A 137 13.85 -1.67 4.05
CA TRP A 137 13.75 -2.16 5.42
C TRP A 137 14.85 -1.57 6.31
N SER A 138 14.56 -1.34 7.59
CA SER A 138 15.52 -0.74 8.52
C SER A 138 16.59 -1.69 9.05
N ASP A 139 16.37 -3.00 8.97
CA ASP A 139 17.20 -4.03 9.61
C ASP A 139 17.68 -5.09 8.60
N THR A 140 18.37 -6.14 9.07
CA THR A 140 18.89 -7.23 8.22
C THR A 140 18.03 -8.48 8.17
N GLU A 141 17.14 -8.67 9.15
CA GLU A 141 16.44 -9.96 9.36
C GLU A 141 15.04 -10.03 8.74
N ASN A 142 14.54 -8.92 8.18
CA ASN A 142 13.16 -8.84 7.69
C ASN A 142 13.07 -7.95 6.44
N SER A 143 11.86 -7.79 5.92
CA SER A 143 11.57 -7.09 4.68
C SER A 143 10.39 -6.13 4.86
N VAL A 144 10.27 -5.20 3.93
CA VAL A 144 9.08 -4.36 3.79
C VAL A 144 8.06 -5.12 2.95
N ASP A 145 6.83 -5.25 3.44
CA ASP A 145 5.73 -5.80 2.65
C ASP A 145 5.44 -4.90 1.41
N SER A 146 5.27 -5.51 0.23
CA SER A 146 5.06 -4.77 -1.01
C SER A 146 3.80 -3.90 -1.01
N SER A 147 2.81 -4.21 -0.15
CA SER A 147 1.61 -3.39 0.04
C SER A 147 1.93 -1.95 0.45
N HIS A 148 3.07 -1.69 1.10
CA HIS A 148 3.53 -0.34 1.41
C HIS A 148 3.94 0.47 0.16
N LEU A 149 4.30 -0.21 -0.94
CA LEU A 149 4.66 0.41 -2.22
C LEU A 149 3.44 0.65 -3.12
N VAL A 150 2.42 -0.20 -3.04
CA VAL A 150 1.22 -0.17 -3.90
C VAL A 150 0.58 1.23 -4.05
N PRO A 151 0.41 2.03 -2.98
CA PRO A 151 -0.19 3.37 -3.08
C PRO A 151 0.57 4.30 -4.03
N PHE A 152 1.91 4.17 -4.05
CA PHE A 152 2.75 5.05 -4.85
C PHE A 152 2.61 4.80 -6.35
N PHE A 153 2.14 3.62 -6.77
CA PHE A 153 1.84 3.37 -8.18
C PHE A 153 0.69 4.24 -8.72
N LEU A 154 -0.14 4.80 -7.82
CA LEU A 154 -1.36 5.53 -8.17
C LEU A 154 -1.13 7.04 -8.32
N PHE A 155 0.00 7.57 -7.85
CA PHE A 155 0.26 9.01 -7.96
C PHE A 155 0.61 9.45 -9.39
N PRO A 156 0.09 10.60 -9.86
CA PRO A 156 0.09 10.96 -11.28
C PRO A 156 1.49 11.23 -11.87
N SER A 157 2.42 11.71 -11.04
CA SER A 157 3.77 12.07 -11.47
C SER A 157 4.78 10.94 -11.29
N MET A 158 4.37 9.80 -10.75
CA MET A 158 5.30 8.71 -10.45
C MET A 158 5.93 8.13 -11.71
N ARG A 159 7.22 7.83 -11.63
CA ARG A 159 8.02 7.31 -12.75
C ARG A 159 8.90 6.15 -12.32
N ARG A 160 9.47 6.23 -11.12
CA ARG A 160 10.41 5.24 -10.60
C ARG A 160 10.01 4.76 -9.21
N ILE A 161 9.98 3.44 -9.04
CA ILE A 161 9.89 2.79 -7.74
C ILE A 161 11.14 1.97 -7.52
N SER A 162 11.79 2.18 -6.38
CA SER A 162 12.97 1.44 -5.96
C SER A 162 12.71 0.82 -4.60
N GLY A 163 13.30 -0.35 -4.38
CA GLY A 163 13.10 -1.13 -3.16
C GLY A 163 14.36 -1.86 -2.74
N THR A 164 14.63 -1.94 -1.44
CA THR A 164 15.64 -2.84 -0.87
C THR A 164 15.01 -3.68 0.23
N SER A 165 15.19 -5.00 0.17
CA SER A 165 14.57 -5.93 1.12
C SER A 165 13.05 -5.77 1.15
N VAL A 166 12.41 -5.89 -0.01
CA VAL A 166 10.94 -5.85 -0.14
C VAL A 166 10.43 -7.27 -0.37
N ASP A 167 9.37 -7.64 0.32
CA ASP A 167 8.69 -8.92 0.13
C ASP A 167 7.38 -8.74 -0.63
N PHE A 168 7.28 -9.43 -1.77
CA PHE A 168 6.11 -9.46 -2.65
C PHE A 168 5.28 -10.74 -2.49
N ASN A 169 5.55 -11.54 -1.45
CA ASN A 169 4.73 -12.68 -1.11
C ASN A 169 3.33 -12.21 -0.69
N VAL A 170 2.29 -12.84 -1.23
CA VAL A 170 0.93 -12.55 -0.81
C VAL A 170 0.75 -13.29 0.51
N GLY A 171 0.79 -12.57 1.63
CA GLY A 171 0.59 -13.17 2.95
C GLY A 171 -0.64 -14.09 2.94
N ASP A 172 -0.51 -15.27 3.53
CA ASP A 172 -1.53 -16.33 3.59
C ASP A 172 -2.85 -15.75 4.16
N GLY A 173 -3.75 -15.27 3.29
CA GLY A 173 -5.06 -14.74 3.65
C GLY A 173 -5.33 -13.25 3.35
N VAL A 174 -4.38 -12.48 2.81
CA VAL A 174 -4.66 -11.10 2.39
C VAL A 174 -5.24 -11.11 0.97
N SER A 175 -6.44 -10.55 0.80
CA SER A 175 -7.04 -10.28 -0.52
C SER A 175 -6.08 -9.48 -1.40
N ASP A 176 -6.18 -9.60 -2.74
CA ASP A 176 -5.31 -8.85 -3.67
C ASP A 176 -5.24 -7.39 -3.21
N PRO A 177 -4.06 -6.79 -2.95
CA PRO A 177 -3.96 -5.40 -2.47
C PRO A 177 -4.71 -4.41 -3.35
N LEU A 178 -5.02 -4.77 -4.61
CA LEU A 178 -5.85 -4.03 -5.53
C LEU A 178 -7.37 -4.14 -5.30
N ASP A 179 -7.85 -5.17 -4.61
CA ASP A 179 -9.27 -5.32 -4.26
C ASP A 179 -9.74 -4.15 -3.41
N ASP A 180 -8.85 -3.64 -2.56
CA ASP A 180 -9.00 -2.44 -1.73
C ASP A 180 -9.09 -1.12 -2.53
N TYR A 181 -8.75 -1.16 -3.83
CA TYR A 181 -8.81 -0.03 -4.77
C TYR A 181 -9.87 -0.23 -5.86
N ARG A 182 -10.68 -1.30 -5.81
CA ARG A 182 -11.84 -1.45 -6.69
C ARG A 182 -12.96 -0.54 -6.19
N PHE A 183 -13.32 0.48 -6.97
CA PHE A 183 -14.45 1.35 -6.65
C PHE A 183 -15.76 0.55 -6.60
N ALA A 184 -16.60 0.83 -5.61
CA ALA A 184 -17.90 0.18 -5.41
C ALA A 184 -18.76 0.28 -6.69
N GLY A 185 -18.89 -0.85 -7.39
CA GLY A 185 -19.59 -0.97 -8.67
C GLY A 185 -19.28 -2.25 -9.45
N ASP A 186 -18.20 -2.95 -9.10
CA ASP A 186 -17.70 -4.14 -9.81
C ASP A 186 -18.21 -5.47 -9.19
N ASN A 187 -19.51 -5.71 -9.25
CA ASN A 187 -20.06 -7.07 -9.18
C ASN A 187 -20.52 -7.45 -10.58
N ASP A 188 -19.63 -8.01 -11.42
CA ASP A 188 -20.03 -8.99 -12.45
C ASP A 188 -18.85 -9.64 -13.20
N ALA A 189 -19.09 -10.91 -13.54
CA ALA A 189 -18.36 -11.83 -14.44
C ALA A 189 -17.01 -12.37 -13.91
N ASN A 190 -16.86 -13.64 -13.51
CA ASN A 190 -17.41 -14.87 -14.10
C ASN A 190 -17.30 -14.86 -15.63
N ASP A 191 -16.05 -14.84 -16.11
CA ASP A 191 -15.72 -15.01 -17.53
C ASP A 191 -14.40 -15.80 -17.64
N ASP A 192 -14.42 -17.05 -17.16
CA ASP A 192 -13.50 -18.07 -17.64
C ASP A 192 -14.21 -18.86 -18.75
N ALA A 193 -13.75 -18.59 -19.96
CA ALA A 193 -14.22 -19.16 -21.20
C ALA A 193 -14.03 -20.68 -21.22
N ASN A 194 -15.13 -21.41 -21.10
CA ASN A 194 -15.23 -22.78 -21.57
C ASN A 194 -15.70 -22.75 -23.03
N ALA A 195 -14.76 -22.94 -23.96
CA ALA A 195 -15.04 -22.97 -25.39
C ALA A 195 -15.23 -24.42 -25.86
N GLU A 196 -16.47 -24.90 -25.87
CA GLU A 196 -16.88 -26.03 -26.73
C GLU A 196 -18.33 -25.86 -27.22
N GLY A 197 -18.50 -25.83 -28.55
CA GLY A 197 -19.55 -26.61 -29.24
C GLY A 197 -20.95 -26.02 -29.48
N ALA A 198 -21.24 -25.83 -30.77
CA ALA A 198 -22.52 -26.11 -31.47
C ALA A 198 -23.68 -25.08 -31.47
N ASP A 199 -23.83 -24.43 -32.63
CA ASP A 199 -24.98 -24.42 -33.56
C ASP A 199 -26.43 -24.33 -33.00
N ASN A 200 -27.16 -23.25 -33.33
CA ASN A 200 -28.43 -23.30 -34.10
C ASN A 200 -29.15 -21.95 -34.28
N GLU A 201 -30.00 -21.94 -35.31
CA GLU A 201 -30.64 -20.86 -36.08
C GLU A 201 -31.66 -19.92 -35.37
N GLU A 202 -31.62 -18.66 -35.82
CA GLU A 202 -32.71 -17.79 -36.32
C GLU A 202 -34.12 -17.84 -35.69
N THR A 203 -34.58 -16.71 -35.12
CA THR A 203 -35.91 -16.13 -35.44
C THR A 203 -35.97 -14.63 -35.11
N ALA A 204 -36.47 -13.83 -36.05
CA ALA A 204 -36.60 -12.37 -36.00
C ALA A 204 -37.93 -11.89 -35.35
N GLY A 205 -37.92 -10.67 -34.79
CA GLY A 205 -39.14 -9.89 -34.52
C GLY A 205 -38.98 -8.62 -33.66
N ALA A 206 -38.99 -7.44 -34.32
CA ALA A 206 -39.46 -6.08 -33.93
C ALA A 206 -39.41 -5.61 -32.46
N THR A 207 -39.03 -4.38 -32.05
CA THR A 207 -39.07 -3.02 -32.63
C THR A 207 -38.25 -2.05 -31.72
N PRO A 208 -37.96 -0.79 -32.13
CA PRO A 208 -36.97 0.09 -31.51
C PRO A 208 -37.55 1.03 -30.45
N ALA A 209 -36.88 1.19 -29.31
CA ALA A 209 -37.12 2.30 -28.39
C ALA A 209 -35.88 2.61 -27.51
N ASP A 210 -35.43 3.85 -27.66
CA ASP A 210 -34.87 4.75 -26.65
C ASP A 210 -33.47 4.50 -26.08
N ASN A 211 -32.52 5.00 -26.88
CA ASN A 211 -31.23 5.52 -26.46
C ASN A 211 -31.39 6.68 -25.46
N ASN A 212 -31.18 6.45 -24.16
CA ASN A 212 -30.50 7.42 -23.30
C ASN A 212 -30.13 6.82 -21.95
N SER A 213 -28.93 6.24 -21.87
CA SER A 213 -28.10 6.39 -20.68
C SER A 213 -26.65 6.19 -21.11
N THR A 214 -26.01 7.29 -21.51
CA THR A 214 -24.56 7.39 -21.57
C THR A 214 -24.03 7.38 -20.13
N THR A 215 -24.11 6.24 -19.46
CA THR A 215 -23.16 5.90 -18.41
C THR A 215 -22.03 5.17 -19.10
N SER A 216 -21.14 5.96 -19.71
CA SER A 216 -19.78 5.51 -20.01
C SER A 216 -19.11 5.25 -18.65
N SER A 217 -19.43 4.11 -18.05
CA SER A 217 -18.66 3.51 -16.97
C SER A 217 -17.37 3.02 -17.63
N THR A 218 -16.48 3.97 -17.86
CA THR A 218 -15.13 3.68 -18.28
C THR A 218 -14.49 3.04 -17.07
N LYS A 219 -14.43 1.70 -17.09
CA LYS A 219 -13.61 0.87 -16.20
C LYS A 219 -12.27 1.58 -16.00
N CYS A 220 -12.12 2.28 -14.89
CA CYS A 220 -10.91 3.05 -14.61
C CYS A 220 -9.88 2.05 -14.13
N PHE A 221 -9.33 1.26 -15.07
CA PHE A 221 -8.08 0.58 -14.82
C PHE A 221 -7.05 1.67 -14.59
N ILE A 222 -6.74 1.94 -13.33
CA ILE A 222 -5.69 2.90 -12.98
C ILE A 222 -4.39 2.30 -13.50
N ASN A 223 -3.98 2.74 -14.69
CA ASN A 223 -2.68 2.40 -15.23
C ASN A 223 -1.66 3.30 -14.56
N SER A 224 -0.74 2.70 -13.82
CA SER A 224 0.35 3.41 -13.20
C SER A 224 1.19 4.15 -14.25
N PRO A 225 1.62 5.39 -13.97
CA PRO A 225 2.55 6.11 -14.83
C PRO A 225 4.01 5.66 -14.67
N VAL A 226 4.29 4.71 -13.79
CA VAL A 226 5.63 4.16 -13.52
C VAL A 226 6.21 3.53 -14.79
N THR A 227 7.47 3.88 -15.08
CA THR A 227 8.24 3.39 -16.23
C THR A 227 9.50 2.64 -15.81
N GLU A 228 9.96 2.81 -14.58
CA GLU A 228 11.15 2.19 -14.03
C GLU A 228 10.83 1.54 -12.68
N MET A 229 11.28 0.30 -12.50
CA MET A 229 11.25 -0.38 -11.21
C MET A 229 12.56 -1.09 -10.97
N ASP A 230 13.11 -0.95 -9.78
CA ASP A 230 14.47 -1.40 -9.43
C ASP A 230 14.49 -1.95 -8.00
N LEU A 231 14.51 -3.26 -7.88
CA LEU A 231 14.30 -3.99 -6.63
C LEU A 231 15.56 -4.76 -6.27
N THR A 232 16.10 -4.48 -5.08
CA THR A 232 17.35 -5.03 -4.58
C THR A 232 17.10 -5.93 -3.38
N SER A 233 17.73 -7.10 -3.36
CA SER A 233 17.59 -8.06 -2.27
C SER A 233 16.13 -8.40 -1.87
N CYS A 234 15.22 -8.59 -2.85
CA CYS A 234 13.78 -8.77 -2.64
C CYS A 234 13.32 -10.23 -2.82
N THR A 235 12.14 -10.57 -2.30
CA THR A 235 11.46 -11.88 -2.48
C THR A 235 10.17 -11.74 -3.28
N ALA A 236 9.82 -12.75 -4.08
CA ALA A 236 8.62 -12.73 -4.92
C ALA A 236 8.13 -14.16 -5.23
N ASN A 237 7.86 -14.95 -4.19
CA ASN A 237 7.52 -16.38 -4.33
C ASN A 237 6.14 -16.58 -4.97
N ASP A 238 5.23 -15.63 -4.77
CA ASP A 238 3.93 -15.58 -5.46
C ASP A 238 3.96 -14.71 -6.73
N GLY A 239 5.16 -14.23 -7.09
CA GLY A 239 5.39 -13.26 -8.14
C GLY A 239 5.16 -11.82 -7.66
N MET A 240 4.88 -10.93 -8.60
CA MET A 240 4.60 -9.51 -8.37
C MET A 240 3.37 -9.11 -9.20
N ARG A 241 2.33 -9.95 -9.12
CA ARG A 241 1.20 -9.88 -10.05
C ARG A 241 0.45 -8.57 -9.89
N SER A 242 0.17 -8.16 -8.66
CA SER A 242 -0.61 -6.95 -8.36
C SER A 242 0.13 -5.68 -8.82
N GLU A 243 1.43 -5.60 -8.56
CA GLU A 243 2.27 -4.45 -8.89
C GLU A 243 2.51 -4.33 -10.39
N LEU A 244 2.91 -5.43 -11.05
CA LEU A 244 3.17 -5.42 -12.49
C LEU A 244 1.88 -5.29 -13.32
N ARG A 245 0.73 -5.68 -12.76
CA ARG A 245 -0.57 -5.46 -13.43
C ARG A 245 -0.87 -3.97 -13.60
N LEU A 246 -0.48 -3.12 -12.65
CA LEU A 246 -0.65 -1.66 -12.72
C LEU A 246 0.29 -1.01 -13.74
N CYS A 247 1.46 -1.58 -13.98
CA CYS A 247 2.56 -0.92 -14.68
C CYS A 247 2.60 -1.17 -16.20
N LYS A 248 1.50 -0.93 -16.93
CA LYS A 248 1.42 -1.18 -18.39
C LYS A 248 2.42 -0.40 -19.25
N LYS A 249 3.09 0.60 -18.68
CA LYS A 249 4.10 1.45 -19.34
C LYS A 249 5.53 1.16 -18.84
N LEU A 250 5.74 0.11 -18.05
CA LEU A 250 7.05 -0.24 -17.51
C LEU A 250 8.02 -0.55 -18.65
N LYS A 251 9.13 0.18 -18.70
CA LYS A 251 10.20 0.06 -19.70
C LYS A 251 11.45 -0.59 -19.12
N SER A 252 11.78 -0.29 -17.86
CA SER A 252 12.97 -0.83 -17.20
C SER A 252 12.56 -1.57 -15.93
N PHE A 253 13.02 -2.81 -15.80
CA PHE A 253 12.79 -3.64 -14.62
C PHE A 253 14.10 -4.30 -14.18
N GLY A 254 14.55 -3.93 -12.98
CA GLY A 254 15.65 -4.56 -12.26
C GLY A 254 15.12 -5.34 -11.08
N PHE A 255 15.55 -6.59 -10.93
CA PHE A 255 15.19 -7.44 -9.81
C PHE A 255 16.37 -8.28 -9.35
N ASP A 256 16.75 -8.10 -8.11
CA ASP A 256 17.76 -8.87 -7.40
C ASP A 256 17.07 -9.75 -6.35
N PHE A 257 17.08 -11.05 -6.59
CA PHE A 257 16.46 -12.02 -5.70
C PHE A 257 17.35 -12.30 -4.49
N ASN A 258 16.75 -12.27 -3.29
CA ASN A 258 17.39 -12.63 -2.04
C ASN A 258 16.68 -13.83 -1.39
N ASN A 259 17.47 -14.84 -0.99
CA ASN A 259 16.97 -16.05 -0.34
C ASN A 259 17.21 -16.06 1.19
N ASN A 260 17.60 -14.92 1.78
CA ASN A 260 18.04 -14.84 3.17
C ASN A 260 16.91 -14.67 4.19
N PHE A 261 15.66 -14.51 3.75
CA PHE A 261 14.53 -14.44 4.69
C PHE A 261 14.15 -15.85 5.15
N HIS A 262 13.72 -15.97 6.41
CA HIS A 262 13.61 -17.21 7.17
C HIS A 262 12.73 -18.32 6.55
N ASP A 263 11.99 -18.01 5.50
CA ASP A 263 11.16 -18.94 4.75
C ASP A 263 11.90 -19.41 3.49
N PHE A 264 12.45 -20.62 3.57
CA PHE A 264 13.19 -21.37 2.53
C PHE A 264 12.39 -21.69 1.26
N THR A 265 11.44 -20.84 0.89
CA THR A 265 10.70 -20.94 -0.36
C THR A 265 11.61 -20.37 -1.45
N GLY A 266 12.29 -21.26 -2.17
CA GLY A 266 13.17 -20.87 -3.27
C GLY A 266 12.41 -20.10 -4.36
N PHE A 267 13.16 -19.41 -5.22
CA PHE A 267 12.62 -18.59 -6.30
C PHE A 267 11.61 -19.35 -7.19
N ASN A 268 10.34 -18.93 -7.15
CA ASN A 268 9.29 -19.48 -8.00
C ASN A 268 9.31 -18.83 -9.39
N ALA A 269 10.14 -19.38 -10.28
CA ALA A 269 10.31 -18.88 -11.64
C ALA A 269 8.99 -18.83 -12.44
N GLN A 270 8.04 -19.73 -12.18
CA GLN A 270 6.75 -19.76 -12.88
C GLN A 270 5.86 -18.58 -12.47
N ALA A 271 5.71 -18.33 -11.17
CA ALA A 271 4.91 -17.21 -10.68
C ALA A 271 5.51 -15.86 -11.12
N PHE A 272 6.84 -15.75 -11.06
CA PHE A 272 7.57 -14.58 -11.56
C PHE A 272 7.37 -14.36 -13.07
N ALA A 273 7.53 -15.40 -13.89
CA ALA A 273 7.30 -15.32 -15.33
C ALA A 273 5.85 -14.95 -15.68
N CYS A 274 4.88 -15.50 -14.94
CA CYS A 274 3.47 -15.12 -15.06
C CYS A 274 3.26 -13.63 -14.76
N SER A 275 3.94 -13.07 -13.76
CA SER A 275 3.85 -11.65 -13.40
C SER A 275 4.41 -10.75 -14.51
N LEU A 276 5.55 -11.12 -15.10
CA LEU A 276 6.14 -10.38 -16.22
C LEU A 276 5.26 -10.37 -17.48
N SER A 277 4.34 -11.32 -17.64
CA SER A 277 3.41 -11.33 -18.78
C SER A 277 2.58 -10.05 -18.88
N PHE A 278 2.33 -9.36 -17.75
CA PHE A 278 1.57 -8.11 -17.71
C PHE A 278 2.28 -6.91 -18.33
N VAL A 279 3.63 -6.95 -18.41
CA VAL A 279 4.49 -5.86 -18.89
C VAL A 279 5.37 -6.28 -20.08
N LYS A 280 5.25 -7.54 -20.54
CA LYS A 280 6.06 -8.13 -21.60
C LYS A 280 6.14 -7.29 -22.88
N GLN A 281 5.07 -6.57 -23.23
CA GLN A 281 5.02 -5.77 -24.45
C GLN A 281 5.65 -4.38 -24.30
N SER A 282 5.73 -3.84 -23.08
CA SER A 282 6.27 -2.50 -22.82
C SER A 282 7.73 -2.51 -22.39
N LEU A 283 8.21 -3.65 -21.88
CA LEU A 283 9.52 -3.77 -21.27
C LEU A 283 10.63 -3.73 -22.31
N GLU A 284 11.58 -2.80 -22.14
CA GLU A 284 12.73 -2.55 -23.00
C GLU A 284 14.04 -3.04 -22.35
N HIS A 285 14.12 -2.96 -21.02
CA HIS A 285 15.28 -3.35 -20.22
C HIS A 285 14.86 -4.27 -19.08
N LEU A 286 15.51 -5.43 -18.99
CA LEU A 286 15.32 -6.41 -17.94
C LEU A 286 16.69 -6.79 -17.36
N SER A 287 16.85 -6.61 -16.05
CA SER A 287 18.02 -7.07 -15.30
C SER A 287 17.56 -7.99 -14.19
N LEU A 288 18.09 -9.21 -14.16
CA LEU A 288 17.81 -10.19 -13.12
C LEU A 288 19.14 -10.61 -12.51
N THR A 289 19.27 -10.42 -11.20
CA THR A 289 20.40 -10.92 -10.40
C THR A 289 19.88 -11.87 -9.33
N TYR A 290 20.74 -12.82 -8.96
CA TYR A 290 20.45 -13.81 -7.94
C TYR A 290 21.68 -13.84 -7.03
N ASP A 291 21.51 -13.39 -5.80
CA ASP A 291 22.58 -13.44 -4.81
C ASP A 291 22.55 -14.81 -4.11
N GLU A 292 23.48 -15.69 -4.51
CA GLU A 292 23.75 -16.96 -3.84
C GLU A 292 24.67 -16.78 -2.60
N GLY A 293 25.06 -15.53 -2.30
CA GLY A 293 26.23 -15.15 -1.51
C GLY A 293 26.18 -15.33 0.00
N ALA A 294 25.09 -15.82 0.60
CA ALA A 294 25.04 -16.04 2.06
C ALA A 294 25.42 -17.47 2.50
N ILE A 295 25.83 -18.36 1.59
CA ILE A 295 26.17 -19.76 1.92
C ILE A 295 27.69 -19.99 2.03
N HIS A 296 28.52 -19.01 1.70
CA HIS A 296 29.96 -19.10 1.98
C HIS A 296 30.28 -18.42 3.31
N GLY A 297 30.24 -19.26 4.35
CA GLY A 297 30.58 -18.92 5.71
C GLY A 297 31.98 -18.32 5.88
N GLU A 298 32.15 -17.76 7.06
CA GLU A 298 33.41 -17.39 7.69
C GLU A 298 34.64 -18.00 7.01
N ALA A 299 35.37 -17.18 6.26
CA ALA A 299 36.77 -17.46 6.02
C ALA A 299 37.47 -17.27 7.37
N GLU A 300 37.84 -18.40 7.97
CA GLU A 300 38.64 -18.54 9.18
C GLU A 300 39.62 -17.39 9.40
N GLU A 301 39.63 -16.85 10.62
CA GLU A 301 40.79 -16.20 11.20
C GLU A 301 41.99 -17.16 11.14
N GLY A 302 42.81 -17.02 10.11
CA GLY A 302 44.16 -17.59 10.08
C GLY A 302 45.07 -16.83 11.06
N PRO A 303 45.92 -17.51 11.83
CA PRO A 303 46.59 -16.90 12.97
C PRO A 303 47.64 -15.87 12.54
N LEU A 304 47.65 -14.75 13.26
CA LEU A 304 48.80 -13.86 13.37
C LEU A 304 50.03 -14.69 13.75
N ALA A 305 50.96 -14.84 12.81
CA ALA A 305 52.29 -15.34 13.07
C ALA A 305 53.30 -14.17 12.99
N PRO A 306 54.37 -14.23 13.80
CA PRO A 306 55.04 -13.07 14.42
C PRO A 306 56.04 -12.30 13.53
#